data_AF-A0A5C9AF51-F1
#
_entry.id   AF-A0A5C9AF51-F1
#
_cell.length_a   1.000
_cell.length_b   1.000
_cell.length_c   1.000
_cell.angle_alpha   90.00
_cell.angle_beta   90.00
_cell.angle_gamma   90.00
#
_symmetry.space_group_name_H-M   'P 1'
#
loop_
_entity.id
_entity.type
_entity.pdbx_description
1 polymer ?
#
loop_
_entity_poly.entity_id
_entity_poly.type
_entity_poly.pdbx_seq_one_letter_code
_entity_poly.pdbx_strand_id
1 'polypeptide(L)' 'LIRGVQFKGEIRRLEGEESDLARKAYNRRFPVARMLSAPVWEIRLDEIKFTDNTLGFGKKMIWLRDSGTEQA' A
#
# COMPACT_ATOMS: atom_id res chain seq x y z
N LEU A 1 15.21 -8.68 14.54
CA LEU A 1 14.44 -9.54 13.60
C LEU A 1 13.70 -8.62 12.63
N ILE A 2 13.79 -8.84 11.32
CA ILE A 2 13.23 -7.94 10.30
C ILE A 2 11.83 -8.43 9.91
N ARG A 3 10.87 -7.50 9.91
CA ARG A 3 9.55 -7.67 9.28
C ARG A 3 9.32 -6.49 8.36
N GLY A 4 8.86 -6.76 7.14
CA GLY A 4 8.65 -5.70 6.16
C GLY A 4 7.76 -6.13 5.02
N VAL A 5 7.00 -5.18 4.50
CA VAL A 5 6.21 -5.33 3.27
C VAL A 5 6.93 -4.53 2.18
N GLN A 6 7.15 -5.18 1.04
CA GLN A 6 7.53 -4.55 -0.22
C GLN A 6 6.37 -4.76 -1.19
N PHE A 7 6.11 -3.80 -2.06
CA PHE A 7 5.05 -3.93 -3.04
C PHE A 7 5.42 -3.21 -4.33
N LYS A 8 4.82 -3.67 -5.42
CA LYS A 8 4.88 -3.06 -6.74
C LYS A 8 3.46 -2.88 -7.25
N GLY A 9 3.24 -1.81 -7.99
CA GLY A 9 1.95 -1.52 -8.58
C GLY A 9 1.99 -0.27 -9.44
N GLU A 10 0.83 0.05 -10.00
CA GLU A 10 0.63 1.28 -10.77
C GLU A 10 0.13 2.39 -9.86
N ILE A 11 0.71 3.59 -10.03
CA ILE A 11 0.27 4.79 -9.33
C ILE A 11 -0.47 5.72 -10.28
N ARG A 12 -1.58 6.30 -9.80
CA ARG A 12 -2.37 7.30 -10.54
C ARG A 12 -2.70 8.46 -9.63
N ARG A 13 -2.60 9.68 -10.15
CA ARG A 13 -3.07 10.87 -9.44
C ARG A 13 -4.59 10.94 -9.51
N LEU A 14 -5.23 11.13 -8.36
CA LEU A 14 -6.68 11.31 -8.27
C LEU A 14 -7.03 12.79 -8.45
N GLU A 15 -8.10 13.04 -9.22
CA GLU A 15 -8.60 14.37 -9.54
C GLU A 15 -10.10 14.47 -9.24
N GLY A 16 -10.59 15.71 -9.10
CA GLY A 16 -12.01 15.99 -8.85
C GLY A 16 -12.57 15.24 -7.64
N GLU A 17 -13.76 14.68 -7.81
CA GLU A 17 -14.53 14.03 -6.73
C GLU A 17 -13.81 12.82 -6.12
N GLU A 18 -13.08 12.02 -6.91
CA GLU A 18 -12.29 10.89 -6.38
C GLU A 18 -11.21 11.38 -5.41
N SER A 19 -10.55 12.50 -5.74
CA SER A 19 -9.53 13.12 -4.89
C SER A 19 -10.14 13.59 -3.57
N ASP A 20 -11.31 14.23 -3.63
CA ASP A 20 -12.00 14.78 -2.46
C ASP A 20 -12.48 13.68 -1.50
N LEU A 21 -13.05 12.60 -2.03
CA LEU A 21 -13.48 11.44 -1.26
C LEU A 21 -12.30 10.76 -0.56
N ALA A 22 -11.23 10.48 -1.30
CA ALA A 22 -10.03 9.86 -0.75
C ALA A 22 -9.35 10.76 0.30
N ARG A 23 -9.25 12.08 0.04
CA ARG A 23 -8.73 13.06 0.99
C ARG A 23 -9.57 13.12 2.26
N LYS A 24 -10.90 13.11 2.16
CA LYS A 24 -11.79 13.10 3.32
C LYS A 24 -11.60 11.85 4.17
N ALA A 25 -11.46 10.68 3.54
CA ALA A 25 -11.16 9.43 4.23
C ALA A 25 -9.80 9.48 4.94
N TYR A 26 -8.76 9.97 4.26
CA TYR A 26 -7.43 10.14 4.84
C TYR A 26 -7.42 11.12 6.02
N ASN A 27 -8.03 12.30 5.87
CA ASN A 27 -8.11 13.34 6.89
C ASN A 27 -8.99 12.95 8.10
N ARG A 28 -9.90 11.98 7.93
CA ARG A 28 -10.62 11.37 9.05
C ARG A 28 -9.70 10.51 9.90
N ARG A 29 -8.77 9.78 9.27
CA ARG A 29 -7.78 8.94 9.98
C ARG A 29 -6.61 9.75 10.54
N PHE A 30 -6.22 10.81 9.84
CA PHE A 30 -5.07 11.66 10.16
C PHE A 30 -5.49 13.15 10.16
N PRO A 31 -6.15 13.65 11.22
CA PRO A 31 -6.67 15.02 11.26
C PRO A 31 -5.59 16.10 11.05
N VAL A 32 -4.36 15.84 11.49
CA VAL A 32 -3.21 16.74 11.31
C VAL A 32 -2.87 17.01 9.83
N ALA A 33 -3.24 16.12 8.92
CA ALA A 33 -2.98 16.28 7.49
C ALA A 33 -3.91 17.29 6.79
N ARG A 34 -4.96 17.78 7.46
CA ARG A 34 -5.90 18.77 6.91
C ARG A 34 -5.23 20.09 6.53
N MET A 35 -4.12 20.43 7.18
CA MET A 35 -3.36 21.65 6.90
C MET A 35 -2.44 21.51 5.68
N LEU A 36 -2.31 20.30 5.12
CA LEU A 36 -1.43 20.04 3.98
C LEU A 36 -2.23 20.08 2.66
N SER A 37 -1.78 20.93 1.74
CA SER A 37 -2.19 20.88 0.34
C SER A 37 -1.23 19.98 -0.42
N ALA A 38 -1.66 18.75 -0.69
CA ALA A 38 -0.91 17.78 -1.48
C ALA A 38 -1.85 17.02 -2.43
N PRO A 39 -1.40 16.65 -3.64
CA PRO A 39 -2.18 15.80 -4.54
C PRO A 39 -2.41 14.43 -3.88
N VAL A 40 -3.60 13.86 -4.07
CA VAL A 40 -3.87 12.48 -3.64
C VAL A 40 -3.51 11.53 -4.77
N TRP A 41 -2.82 10.46 -4.42
CA TRP A 41 -2.45 9.40 -5.34
C TRP A 41 -3.06 8.08 -4.86
N GLU A 42 -3.54 7.32 -5.82
CA GLU A 42 -3.94 5.93 -5.65
C GLU A 42 -2.78 5.03 -6.10
N ILE A 43 -2.64 3.88 -5.44
CA ILE A 43 -1.78 2.80 -5.90
C ILE A 43 -2.60 1.51 -6.05
N ARG A 44 -2.56 0.91 -7.23
CA ARG A 44 -3.10 -0.42 -7.50
C ARG A 44 -1.98 -1.44 -7.37
N LEU A 45 -1.99 -2.22 -6.30
CA LEU A 45 -0.93 -3.21 -6.02
C LEU A 45 -1.02 -4.41 -6.96
N ASP A 46 0.06 -4.74 -7.67
CA ASP A 46 0.13 -5.92 -8.54
C ASP A 46 0.87 -7.08 -7.86
N GLU A 47 1.88 -6.74 -7.06
CA GLU A 47 2.69 -7.70 -6.30
C GLU A 47 2.93 -7.17 -4.88
N ILE A 48 2.80 -8.06 -3.89
CA ILE A 48 3.19 -7.80 -2.50
C ILE A 48 4.16 -8.89 -2.08
N LYS A 49 5.27 -8.50 -1.45
CA LYS A 49 6.21 -9.40 -0.80
C LYS A 49 6.34 -9.04 0.67
N PHE A 50 6.00 -9.98 1.54
CA PHE A 50 6.23 -9.84 2.97
C PHE A 50 7.42 -10.71 3.38
N THR A 51 8.33 -10.11 4.13
CA THR A 51 9.46 -10.81 4.75
C THR A 51 9.26 -10.82 6.25
N ASP A 52 9.36 -12.00 6.87
CA ASP A 52 9.30 -12.14 8.34
C ASP A 52 10.36 -13.13 8.83
N ASN A 53 11.45 -12.57 9.36
CA ASN A 53 12.57 -13.36 9.88
C ASN A 53 12.26 -14.00 11.25
N THR A 54 11.06 -13.83 11.81
CA THR A 54 10.64 -14.52 13.05
C THR A 54 10.08 -15.92 12.79
N LEU A 55 9.72 -16.24 11.53
CA LEU A 55 9.15 -17.52 11.12
C LEU A 55 10.21 -18.51 10.58
N GLY A 56 11.50 -18.23 10.81
CA GLY A 56 12.65 -18.93 10.21
C GLY A 56 13.50 -18.00 9.33
N PHE A 57 14.74 -18.38 9.04
CA PHE A 57 15.64 -17.56 8.23
C PHE A 57 15.08 -17.38 6.81
N GLY A 58 14.75 -16.13 6.44
CA GLY A 58 14.47 -15.77 5.06
C GLY A 58 13.07 -16.11 4.51
N LYS A 59 12.09 -16.46 5.37
CA LYS A 59 10.72 -16.77 4.93
C LYS A 59 10.06 -15.57 4.25
N LYS A 60 9.56 -15.78 3.03
CA LYS A 60 8.88 -14.76 2.24
C LYS A 60 7.50 -15.27 1.81
N MET A 61 6.53 -14.36 1.84
CA MET A 61 5.21 -14.61 1.26
C MET A 61 5.04 -13.63 0.10
N ILE A 62 4.64 -14.16 -1.06
CA ILE A 62 4.43 -13.38 -2.28
C ILE A 62 2.96 -13.50 -2.65
N TRP A 63 2.33 -12.37 -2.91
CA TRP A 63 0.96 -12.30 -3.43
C TRP A 63 0.97 -11.59 -4.77
N LEU A 64 0.46 -12.27 -5.79
CA LEU A 64 0.27 -11.72 -7.12
C LEU A 64 -1.23 -11.52 -7.37
N ARG A 65 -1.59 -10.34 -7.89
CA ARG A 65 -2.98 -9.97 -8.17
C ARG A 65 -3.69 -11.01 -9.06
N ASP A 66 -3.01 -11.49 -10.09
CA ASP A 66 -3.61 -12.35 -11.12
C ASP A 66 -3.35 -13.85 -10.91
N SER A 67 -2.52 -14.22 -9.92
CA SER A 67 -2.04 -15.61 -9.78
C SER A 67 -2.18 -16.18 -8.36
N GLY A 68 -2.68 -15.41 -7.40
CA GLY A 68 -2.88 -15.87 -6.03
C GLY A 68 -1.62 -15.77 -5.16
N THR A 69 -1.60 -16.52 -4.05
CA THR A 69 -0.49 -16.49 -3.08
C THR A 69 0.51 -17.59 -3.38
N GLU A 70 1.79 -17.24 -3.49
CA GLU A 70 2.91 -18.18 -3.56
C GLU A 70 3.77 -18.05 -2.29
N GLN A 71 4.20 -19.19 -1.75
CA GLN A 71 5.12 -19.26 -0.61
C GLN A 71 6.50 -19.70 -1.11
N ALA A 72 7.54 -18.95 -0.74
CA ALA A 72 8.94 -19.23 -1.11
C ALA A 72 9.86 -19.22 0.11
#